data_AF-A0A6L4ZSP4-F1
#
_entry.id   AF-A0A6L4ZSP4-F1
#
_cell.length_a   1.000
_cell.length_b   1.000
_cell.length_c   1.000
_cell.angle_alpha   90.00
_cell.angle_beta   90.00
_cell.angle_gamma   90.00
#
_symmetry.space_group_name_H-M   'P 1'
#
loop_
_entity.id
_entity.type
_entity.pdbx_description
1 polymer ?
#
loop_
_entity_poly.entity_id
_entity_poly.type
_entity_poly.pdbx_seq_one_letter_code
_entity_poly.pdbx_strand_id
1 'polypeptide(L)' 'MNITENQLQAIMGSNPNIGNWVDPLNEAMAKFGVNNRDRVAAFLAQIAHESGELMVLVE' A
#
# COMPACT_ATOMS: atom_id res chain seq x y z
N MET A 1 12.48 1.50 2.08
CA MET A 1 11.72 1.47 3.35
C MET A 1 10.66 0.41 3.17
N ASN A 2 10.52 -0.50 4.12
CA ASN A 2 9.48 -1.53 4.04
C ASN A 2 8.39 -1.19 5.04
N ILE A 3 7.14 -1.38 4.63
CA ILE A 3 5.97 -1.29 5.50
C ILE A 3 5.62 -2.67 6.06
N THR A 4 5.04 -2.67 7.25
CA THR A 4 4.50 -3.88 7.88
C THR A 4 3.01 -4.03 7.60
N GLU A 5 2.49 -5.24 7.78
CA GLU A 5 1.05 -5.49 7.71
C GLU A 5 0.26 -4.58 8.67
N ASN A 6 0.72 -4.43 9.92
CA ASN A 6 0.08 -3.55 10.90
C ASN A 6 0.02 -2.09 10.45
N GLN A 7 1.08 -1.61 9.79
CA GLN A 7 1.09 -0.25 9.23
C GLN A 7 0.12 -0.14 8.06
N LEU A 8 0.10 -1.13 7.17
CA LEU A 8 -0.80 -1.14 6.02
C LEU A 8 -2.27 -1.25 6.44
N GLN A 9 -2.59 -2.10 7.42
CA GLN A 9 -3.91 -2.24 8.04
C GLN A 9 -4.39 -0.94 8.71
N ALA A 10 -3.47 -0.16 9.30
CA ALA A 10 -3.81 1.14 9.87
C ALA A 10 -4.10 2.22 8.80
N ILE A 11 -3.60 2.04 7.57
CA ILE A 11 -3.78 2.97 6.45
C ILE A 11 -4.99 2.56 5.59
N MET A 12 -5.16 1.27 5.32
CA MET A 12 -6.15 0.67 4.40
C MET A 12 -6.89 -0.47 5.10
N GLY A 13 -7.63 -0.13 6.16
CA GLY A 13 -8.16 -1.10 7.10
C GLY A 13 -9.41 -1.86 6.64
N SER A 14 -10.03 -1.43 5.55
CA SER A 14 -11.30 -1.98 5.05
C SER A 14 -11.12 -3.31 4.32
N ASN A 15 -9.89 -3.62 3.87
CA ASN A 15 -9.61 -4.84 3.13
C ASN A 15 -9.25 -6.00 4.07
N PRO A 16 -10.05 -7.08 4.12
CA PRO A 16 -9.78 -8.21 5.01
C PRO A 16 -8.54 -9.01 4.59
N ASN A 17 -8.04 -8.83 3.36
CA ASN A 17 -6.90 -9.55 2.80
C ASN A 17 -5.66 -8.64 2.68
N ILE A 18 -5.57 -7.58 3.48
CA ILE A 18 -4.51 -6.56 3.33
C ILE A 18 -3.09 -7.14 3.47
N GLY A 19 -2.92 -8.20 4.26
CA GLY A 19 -1.64 -8.90 4.40
C GLY A 19 -1.05 -9.40 3.08
N ASN A 20 -1.89 -9.78 2.11
CA ASN A 20 -1.44 -10.24 0.78
C ASN A 20 -0.78 -9.12 -0.04
N TRP A 21 -0.99 -7.85 0.33
CA TRP A 21 -0.49 -6.69 -0.40
C TRP A 21 0.82 -6.14 0.15
N VAL A 22 1.28 -6.60 1.31
CA VAL A 22 2.50 -6.11 1.95
C VAL A 22 3.73 -6.33 1.06
N ASP A 23 3.91 -7.55 0.57
CA ASP A 23 5.07 -7.90 -0.25
C ASP A 23 5.05 -7.20 -1.62
N PRO A 24 3.96 -7.26 -2.42
CA PRO A 24 3.89 -6.56 -3.70
C PRO A 24 4.11 -5.04 -3.61
N LEU A 25 3.56 -4.39 -2.57
CA LEU A 25 3.75 -2.95 -2.36
C LEU A 25 5.20 -2.64 -1.98
N ASN A 26 5.80 -3.42 -1.08
CA ASN A 26 7.21 -3.26 -0.71
C ASN A 26 8.14 -3.45 -1.92
N GLU A 27 7.90 -4.47 -2.74
CA GLU A 27 8.65 -4.73 -3.97
C GLU A 27 8.50 -3.59 -4.99
N ALA A 28 7.28 -3.10 -5.22
CA ALA A 28 7.04 -1.98 -6.11
C ALA A 28 7.75 -0.71 -5.62
N MET A 29 7.63 -0.41 -4.33
CA MET A 29 8.32 0.74 -3.72
C MET A 29 9.84 0.62 -3.85
N ALA A 30 10.42 -0.56 -3.64
CA ALA A 30 11.85 -0.80 -3.82
C ALA A 30 12.27 -0.61 -5.29
N LYS A 31 11.52 -1.19 -6.23
CA LYS A 31 11.78 -1.11 -7.68
C LYS A 31 11.78 0.32 -8.21
N PHE A 32 10.84 1.15 -7.75
CA PHE A 32 10.67 2.53 -8.21
C PHE A 32 11.27 3.58 -7.26
N GLY A 33 12.07 3.12 -6.29
CA GLY A 33 12.79 3.99 -5.37
C GLY A 33 11.89 4.84 -4.47
N VAL A 34 10.68 4.40 -4.14
CA VAL A 34 9.76 5.03 -3.18
C VAL A 34 10.28 4.70 -1.77
N ASN A 35 11.32 5.41 -1.33
CA ASN A 35 12.16 4.99 -0.20
C ASN A 35 12.22 5.96 0.98
N ASN A 36 11.53 7.10 0.91
CA ASN A 36 11.37 8.05 2.02
C ASN A 36 9.91 8.13 2.47
N ARG A 37 9.68 8.65 3.69
CA ARG A 37 8.36 8.63 4.35
C ARG A 37 7.28 9.35 3.54
N ASP A 38 7.59 10.53 3.01
CA ASP A 38 6.61 11.35 2.28
C ASP A 38 6.18 10.68 0.98
N ARG A 39 7.14 10.09 0.25
CA ARG A 39 6.84 9.35 -0.98
C ARG A 39 6.06 8.06 -0.70
N VAL A 40 6.40 7.33 0.37
CA VAL A 40 5.64 6.14 0.79
C VAL A 40 4.21 6.51 1.15
N ALA A 41 4.01 7.57 1.93
CA ALA A 41 2.68 8.03 2.31
C ALA A 41 1.86 8.46 1.09
N ALA A 42 2.43 9.26 0.19
CA ALA A 42 1.74 9.70 -1.03
C ALA A 42 1.39 8.52 -1.95
N PHE A 43 2.30 7.57 -2.12
CA PHE A 43 2.09 6.37 -2.92
C PHE A 43 0.94 5.51 -2.38
N LEU A 44 0.97 5.20 -1.07
CA LEU A 44 -0.07 4.39 -0.44
C LEU A 44 -1.42 5.12 -0.41
N ALA A 45 -1.45 6.42 -0.15
CA ALA A 45 -2.69 7.20 -0.12
C ALA A 45 -3.42 7.20 -1.47
N GLN A 46 -2.68 7.33 -2.58
CA GLN A 46 -3.27 7.27 -3.92
C GLN A 46 -3.78 5.87 -4.26
N ILE A 47 -3.00 4.83 -3.96
CA ILE A 47 -3.47 3.44 -4.13
C ILE A 47 -4.76 3.20 -3.36
N ALA A 48 -4.81 3.62 -2.09
CA ALA A 48 -6.00 3.49 -1.26
C ALA A 48 -7.22 4.19 -1.89
N HIS A 49 -7.03 5.41 -2.42
CA HIS A 49 -8.10 6.18 -3.04
C HIS A 49 -8.66 5.50 -4.31
N GLU A 50 -7.78 5.16 -5.25
CA GLU A 50 -8.18 4.66 -6.58
C GLU A 50 -8.76 3.24 -6.53
N SER A 51 -8.29 2.40 -5.60
CA SER A 51 -8.70 0.99 -5.50
C SER A 51 -9.76 0.71 -4.43
N GLY A 52 -10.23 1.75 -3.72
CA GLY A 52 -11.08 1.59 -2.55
C GLY A 52 -10.41 0.71 -1.49
N GLU A 53 -9.19 1.08 -1.09
CA GLU A 53 -8.35 0.31 -0.16
C GLU A 53 -8.01 -1.11 -0.66
N LEU A 54 -7.67 -1.25 -1.94
CA LEU A 54 -7.31 -2.51 -2.61
C LEU A 54 -8.44 -3.53 -2.69
N MET A 55 -9.69 -3.08 -2.58
CA MET A 55 -10.89 -3.91 -2.71
C MET A 55 -11.30 -4.11 -4.18
N VAL A 56 -10.92 -3.17 -5.04
CA VAL A 56 -11.30 -3.14 -6.46
C VAL A 56 -10.04 -3.08 -7.31
N LEU A 57 -9.91 -4.04 -8.24
CA LEU A 57 -8.75 -4.17 -9.14
C LEU A 57 -9.10 -3.92 -10.62
N VAL A 58 -10.38 -3.73 -10.91
CA VAL A 58 -10.94 -3.49 -12.24
C VAL A 58 -12.07 -2.46 -12.12
N GLU A 59 -12.20 -1.56 -13.10
CA GLU A 59 -13.31 -0.59 -13.18
C GLU A 59 -14.68 -1.26 -13.45
#